data_AF-A0A3L7Q4Z0-F1
#
_entry.id   AF-A0A3L7Q4Z0-F1
#
_cell.length_a   1.000
_cell.length_b   1.000
_cell.length_c   1.000
_cell.angle_alpha   90.00
_cell.angle_beta   90.00
_cell.angle_gamma   90.00
#
_symmetry.space_group_name_H-M   'P 1'
#
loop_
_entity.id
_entity.type
_entity.pdbx_description
1 polymer ?
#
loop_
_entity_poly.entity_id
_entity_poly.type
_entity_poly.pdbx_seq_one_letter_code
_entity_poly.pdbx_strand_id
1 'polypeptide(L)'
;MATLVTTMRAAGFWSTWGIAVLAFILGRLGYGAIWHSQRRTPDLVSRAGIARTFQNIRLFAEMNLVENVLVGMDQHCTCGYWACLLRTPRFWREQSAMRIRAFEFLKFVELADAAGSLANSLPYGHQRRLEIARALATEPKLILLDEPAAGMNPAESADLMRLIRRIRDRGVTVVLIEHDMKVVMGISDRIVVLQHGKKIAEGTPEEIRTNPVCIAAYLGTEVVH
;
A
#
# COMPACT_ATOMS: atom_id res chain seq x y z
N MET A 1 -9.05 -24.21 -16.74
CA MET A 1 -10.10 -24.88 -17.51
C MET A 1 -10.08 -26.34 -17.06
N ALA A 2 -11.07 -26.79 -16.27
CA ALA A 2 -11.12 -28.16 -15.77
C ALA A 2 -12.55 -28.67 -15.93
N THR A 3 -12.73 -29.55 -16.91
CA THR A 3 -13.96 -30.30 -17.16
C THR A 3 -13.86 -31.60 -16.38
N LEU A 4 -14.69 -31.77 -15.36
CA LEU A 4 -14.81 -33.01 -14.59
C LEU A 4 -16.12 -33.67 -15.00
N VAL A 5 -16.05 -34.71 -15.83
CA VAL A 5 -17.19 -35.56 -16.17
C VAL A 5 -17.25 -36.68 -15.14
N THR A 6 -18.34 -36.75 -14.39
CA THR A 6 -18.66 -37.91 -13.54
C THR A 6 -20.05 -38.39 -13.90
N THR A 7 -20.13 -39.60 -14.45
CA THR A 7 -21.35 -40.33 -14.70
C THR A 7 -21.81 -40.98 -13.40
N MET A 8 -22.97 -40.59 -12.88
CA MET A 8 -23.66 -41.35 -11.83
C MET A 8 -24.99 -41.89 -12.36
N ARG A 9 -25.16 -43.19 -12.12
CA ARG A 9 -26.30 -44.03 -12.47
C ARG A 9 -27.49 -43.62 -11.60
N ALA A 10 -28.64 -43.38 -12.24
CA ALA A 10 -29.86 -42.92 -11.58
C ALA A 10 -30.36 -43.94 -10.53
N ALA A 11 -30.58 -43.46 -9.31
CA ALA A 11 -31.38 -44.16 -8.30
C ALA A 11 -32.17 -43.11 -7.47
N GLY A 12 -33.50 -43.23 -7.51
CA GLY A 12 -34.40 -42.73 -6.47
C GLY A 12 -34.81 -41.25 -6.52
N PHE A 13 -36.03 -41.01 -6.99
CA PHE A 13 -37.02 -39.98 -6.58
C PHE A 13 -36.55 -38.63 -6.00
N TRP A 14 -35.47 -38.07 -6.52
CA TRP A 14 -35.20 -36.64 -6.45
C TRP A 14 -35.21 -36.16 -7.89
N SER A 15 -36.22 -35.37 -8.25
CA SER A 15 -36.27 -34.76 -9.58
C SER A 15 -34.93 -34.05 -9.81
N THR A 16 -34.36 -34.19 -11.00
CA THR A 16 -33.11 -33.52 -11.42
C THR A 16 -33.11 -32.03 -11.07
N TRP A 17 -34.31 -31.45 -10.98
CA TRP A 17 -34.62 -30.11 -10.48
C TRP A 17 -34.24 -29.87 -9.01
N GLY A 18 -34.48 -30.81 -8.09
CA GLY A 18 -34.12 -30.66 -6.67
C GLY A 18 -32.61 -30.59 -6.44
N ILE A 19 -31.84 -31.42 -7.16
CA ILE A 19 -30.36 -31.39 -7.11
C ILE A 19 -29.85 -30.09 -7.76
N ALA A 20 -30.45 -29.66 -8.88
CA ALA A 20 -30.08 -28.40 -9.55
C ALA A 20 -30.36 -27.16 -8.67
N VAL A 21 -31.49 -27.12 -7.96
CA VAL A 21 -31.85 -26.04 -7.05
C VAL A 21 -30.91 -26.01 -5.84
N LEU A 22 -30.61 -27.16 -5.24
CA LEU A 22 -29.68 -27.26 -4.11
C LEU A 22 -28.26 -26.83 -4.53
N ALA A 23 -27.79 -27.27 -5.70
CA ALA A 23 -26.50 -26.88 -6.27
C ALA A 23 -26.46 -25.37 -6.60
N PHE A 24 -27.56 -24.79 -7.09
CA PHE A 24 -27.67 -23.35 -7.34
C PHE A 24 -27.65 -22.54 -6.04
N ILE A 25 -28.34 -22.98 -4.99
CA ILE A 25 -28.35 -22.32 -3.68
C ILE A 25 -26.97 -22.40 -3.02
N LEU A 26 -26.35 -23.58 -2.99
CA LEU A 26 -24.96 -23.76 -2.49
C LEU A 26 -23.96 -22.96 -3.32
N GLY A 27 -24.10 -22.95 -4.65
CA GLY A 27 -23.27 -22.16 -5.54
C GLY A 27 -23.43 -20.66 -5.29
N ARG A 28 -24.65 -20.17 -5.06
CA ARG A 28 -24.94 -18.75 -4.83
C ARG A 28 -24.54 -18.28 -3.43
N LEU A 29 -24.69 -19.15 -2.41
CA LEU A 29 -24.17 -18.92 -1.06
C LEU A 29 -22.63 -18.94 -1.05
N GLY A 30 -22.02 -19.89 -1.76
CA GLY A 30 -20.57 -19.96 -1.95
C GLY A 30 -20.03 -18.73 -2.69
N TYR A 31 -20.66 -18.35 -3.81
CA TYR A 31 -20.34 -17.10 -4.52
C TYR A 31 -20.55 -15.87 -3.64
N GLY A 32 -21.63 -15.82 -2.86
CA GLY A 32 -21.89 -14.71 -1.92
C GLY A 32 -20.85 -14.61 -0.82
N ALA A 33 -20.41 -15.74 -0.26
CA ALA A 33 -19.36 -15.80 0.77
C ALA A 33 -17.98 -15.44 0.20
N ILE A 34 -17.65 -15.92 -1.00
CA ILE A 34 -16.42 -15.55 -1.73
C ILE A 34 -16.46 -14.07 -2.13
N TRP A 35 -17.61 -13.57 -2.59
CA TRP A 35 -17.82 -12.17 -2.94
C TRP A 35 -17.69 -11.24 -1.73
N HIS A 36 -18.20 -11.65 -0.56
CA HIS A 36 -18.06 -10.90 0.69
C HIS A 36 -16.64 -10.91 1.25
N SER A 37 -15.87 -11.99 1.07
CA SER A 37 -14.49 -12.04 1.56
C SER A 37 -13.53 -11.19 0.72
N GLN A 38 -13.85 -10.93 -0.56
CA GLN A 38 -12.97 -10.21 -1.49
C GLN A 38 -13.12 -8.69 -1.55
N ARG A 39 -14.08 -8.07 -0.85
CA ARG A 39 -14.27 -6.61 -0.87
C ARG A 39 -14.12 -5.98 0.51
N ARG A 40 -12.91 -6.03 1.08
CA ARG A 40 -12.56 -5.05 2.11
C ARG A 40 -12.44 -3.70 1.44
N THR A 41 -13.25 -2.74 1.87
CA THR A 41 -13.15 -1.37 1.38
C THR A 41 -11.82 -0.76 1.83
N PRO A 42 -11.23 0.19 1.06
CA PRO A 42 -9.91 0.75 1.39
C PRO A 42 -9.82 1.34 2.80
N ASP A 43 -10.91 1.88 3.34
CA ASP A 43 -10.99 2.38 4.72
C ASP A 43 -10.79 1.27 5.76
N LEU A 44 -11.36 0.07 5.54
CA LEU A 44 -11.15 -1.08 6.41
C LEU A 44 -9.72 -1.60 6.34
N VAL A 45 -9.09 -1.52 5.17
CA VAL A 45 -7.69 -1.89 4.96
C VAL A 45 -6.75 -0.90 5.66
N SER A 46 -7.02 0.41 5.54
CA SER A 46 -6.30 1.47 6.25
C SER A 46 -6.41 1.31 7.76
N ARG A 47 -7.62 1.06 8.28
CA ARG A 47 -7.87 0.80 9.71
C ARG A 47 -7.20 -0.48 10.21
N ALA A 48 -6.96 -1.45 9.33
CA ALA A 48 -6.17 -2.64 9.65
C ALA A 48 -4.65 -2.35 9.72
N GLY A 49 -4.23 -1.10 9.46
CA GLY A 49 -2.83 -0.65 9.53
C GLY A 49 -2.06 -0.85 8.23
N ILE A 50 -2.74 -0.89 7.08
CA ILE A 50 -2.10 -1.02 5.76
C ILE A 50 -2.29 0.28 4.98
N ALA A 51 -1.19 0.97 4.71
CA ALA A 51 -1.16 2.15 3.85
C ALA A 51 -0.56 1.82 2.48
N ARG A 52 -0.99 2.55 1.45
CA ARG A 52 -0.48 2.41 0.07
C ARG A 52 -0.24 3.79 -0.53
N THR A 53 0.91 3.99 -1.17
CA THR A 53 1.13 5.11 -2.08
C THR A 53 0.84 4.68 -3.53
N PHE A 54 0.57 5.66 -4.40
CA PHE A 54 0.29 5.41 -5.81
C PHE A 54 1.48 5.84 -6.65
N GLN A 55 1.70 5.19 -7.80
CA GLN A 55 2.74 5.58 -8.74
C GLN A 55 2.61 7.07 -9.12
N ASN A 56 1.38 7.51 -9.42
CA ASN A 56 1.02 8.92 -9.58
C ASN A 56 0.68 9.55 -8.24
N ILE A 57 1.35 10.66 -7.92
CA ILE A 57 1.15 11.40 -6.68
C ILE A 57 -0.30 11.91 -6.60
N ARG A 58 -1.01 11.53 -5.54
CA ARG A 58 -2.40 11.96 -5.30
C ARG A 58 -2.51 12.92 -4.13
N LEU A 59 -1.94 14.12 -4.24
CA LEU A 59 -2.02 15.14 -3.19
C LEU A 59 -3.24 16.04 -3.38
N PHE A 60 -3.70 16.65 -2.30
CA PHE A 60 -4.66 17.76 -2.35
C PHE A 60 -3.89 19.03 -2.69
N ALA A 61 -3.85 19.35 -3.99
CA ALA A 61 -3.03 20.42 -4.56
C ALA A 61 -3.25 21.81 -3.92
N GLU A 62 -4.52 22.11 -3.61
CA GLU A 62 -4.95 23.40 -3.06
C GLU A 62 -4.87 23.47 -1.53
N MET A 63 -4.42 22.39 -0.88
CA MET A 63 -4.21 22.34 0.56
C MET A 63 -2.74 22.56 0.89
N ASN A 64 -2.46 23.15 2.05
CA ASN A 64 -1.09 23.20 2.55
C ASN A 64 -0.58 21.82 2.96
N LEU A 65 0.72 21.74 3.25
CA LEU A 65 1.37 20.48 3.63
C LEU A 65 0.76 19.89 4.92
N VAL A 66 0.49 20.74 5.93
CA VAL A 66 -0.12 20.30 7.20
C VAL A 66 -1.51 19.71 6.97
N GLU A 67 -2.35 20.38 6.18
CA GLU A 67 -3.69 19.92 5.83
C GLU A 67 -3.66 18.58 5.09
N ASN A 68 -2.74 18.42 4.14
CA ASN A 68 -2.56 17.14 3.44
C ASN A 68 -2.26 16.00 4.42
N VAL A 69 -1.41 16.24 5.42
CA VAL A 69 -1.07 15.24 6.45
C VAL A 69 -2.26 14.98 7.38
N LEU A 70 -2.97 16.03 7.81
CA LEU A 70 -4.17 15.93 8.65
C LEU A 70 -5.26 15.04 8.04
N VAL A 71 -5.42 15.05 6.71
CA VAL A 71 -6.36 14.13 6.04
C VAL A 71 -6.03 12.66 6.31
N GLY A 72 -4.75 12.30 6.39
CA GLY A 72 -4.33 10.94 6.76
C GLY A 72 -4.61 10.58 8.22
N MET A 73 -4.84 11.57 9.07
CA MET A 73 -5.10 11.38 10.50
C MET A 73 -6.58 11.26 10.85
N ASP A 74 -7.49 11.43 9.89
CA ASP A 74 -8.94 11.47 10.13
C ASP A 74 -9.45 10.23 10.90
N GLN A 75 -8.90 9.05 10.60
CA GLN A 75 -9.24 7.80 11.30
C GLN A 75 -8.89 7.79 12.79
N HIS A 76 -8.05 8.73 13.25
CA HIS A 76 -7.66 8.89 14.64
C HIS A 76 -8.42 10.01 15.37
N CYS A 77 -9.33 10.74 14.71
CA CYS A 77 -10.20 11.68 15.46
C CYS A 77 -11.19 10.88 16.31
N THR A 78 -11.05 11.06 17.62
CA THR A 78 -11.96 10.55 18.64
C THR A 78 -13.07 11.55 18.98
N CYS A 79 -13.02 12.72 18.35
CA CYS A 79 -14.01 13.77 18.45
C CYS A 79 -15.39 13.29 17.96
N GLY A 80 -16.35 13.12 18.89
CA GLY A 80 -17.72 12.79 18.50
C GLY A 80 -18.36 13.89 17.67
N TYR A 81 -19.34 13.54 16.82
CA TYR A 81 -20.06 14.46 15.93
C TYR A 81 -20.51 15.76 16.65
N TRP A 82 -21.13 15.63 17.81
CA TRP A 82 -21.60 16.77 18.61
C TRP A 82 -20.48 17.68 19.11
N ALA A 83 -19.33 17.10 19.48
CA ALA A 83 -18.18 17.87 19.92
C ALA A 83 -17.61 18.73 18.78
N CYS A 84 -17.64 18.21 17.56
CA CYS A 84 -17.26 18.92 16.33
C CYS A 84 -18.29 20.01 15.97
N LEU A 85 -19.58 19.67 15.95
CA LEU A 85 -20.67 20.61 15.62
C LEU A 85 -20.72 21.80 16.59
N LEU A 86 -20.62 21.53 17.89
CA LEU A 86 -20.68 22.56 18.94
C LEU A 86 -19.32 23.22 19.22
N ARG A 87 -18.25 22.85 18.48
CA ARG A 87 -16.87 23.36 18.65
C ARG A 87 -16.42 23.41 20.11
N THR A 88 -16.67 22.33 20.83
CA THR A 88 -16.38 22.24 22.28
C THR A 88 -14.89 22.42 22.57
N PRO A 89 -14.49 22.76 23.81
CA PRO A 89 -13.07 22.82 24.19
C PRO A 89 -12.28 21.53 23.90
N ARG A 90 -12.94 20.37 23.93
CA ARG A 90 -12.34 19.09 23.55
C ARG A 90 -11.95 19.06 22.08
N PHE A 91 -12.82 19.53 21.18
CA PHE A 91 -12.54 19.62 19.75
C PHE A 91 -11.30 20.47 19.47
N TRP A 92 -11.18 21.65 20.11
CA TRP A 92 -10.02 22.52 19.95
C TRP A 92 -8.72 21.88 20.44
N ARG A 93 -8.75 21.22 21.61
CA ARG A 93 -7.57 20.50 22.13
C ARG A 93 -7.12 19.39 21.18
N GLU A 94 -8.06 18.63 20.64
CA GLU A 94 -7.78 17.53 19.72
C GLU A 94 -7.23 18.03 18.39
N GLN A 95 -7.84 19.08 17.81
CA GLN A 95 -7.32 19.77 16.62
C GLN A 95 -5.88 20.29 16.81
N SER A 96 -5.60 20.91 17.96
CA SER A 96 -4.24 21.36 18.28
C SER A 96 -3.26 20.20 18.38
N ALA A 97 -3.63 19.09 19.04
CA ALA A 97 -2.79 17.90 19.15
C ALA A 97 -2.54 17.25 17.78
N MET A 98 -3.55 17.16 16.92
CA MET A 98 -3.42 16.63 15.56
C MET A 98 -2.49 17.50 14.71
N ARG A 99 -2.60 18.83 14.79
CA ARG A 99 -1.69 19.76 14.10
C ARG A 99 -0.24 19.60 14.52
N ILE A 100 0.01 19.44 15.83
CA ILE A 100 1.37 19.19 16.35
C ILE A 100 1.93 17.89 15.77
N ARG A 101 1.15 16.80 15.82
CA ARG A 101 1.60 15.50 15.28
C ARG A 101 1.75 15.52 13.75
N ALA A 102 0.90 16.24 13.02
CA ALA A 102 1.07 16.45 11.58
C ALA A 102 2.40 17.14 11.27
N PHE A 103 2.77 18.14 12.07
CA PHE A 103 4.07 18.82 11.95
C PHE A 103 5.25 17.88 12.28
N GLU A 104 5.10 16.98 13.24
CA GLU A 104 6.11 15.94 13.52
C GLU A 104 6.34 15.00 12.32
N PHE A 105 5.28 14.61 11.62
CA PHE A 105 5.41 13.84 10.38
C PHE A 105 6.10 14.64 9.27
N LEU A 106 5.75 15.91 9.10
CA LEU A 106 6.44 16.81 8.15
C LEU A 106 7.93 16.95 8.49
N LYS A 107 8.26 17.11 9.78
CA LYS A 107 9.65 17.14 10.24
C LYS A 107 10.38 15.84 9.92
N PHE A 108 9.74 14.69 10.14
CA PHE A 108 10.33 13.38 9.85
C PHE A 108 10.63 13.17 8.35
N VAL A 109 9.81 13.73 7.47
CA VAL A 109 10.04 13.69 6.01
C VAL A 109 10.84 14.90 5.49
N GLU A 110 11.39 15.74 6.38
CA GLU A 110 12.19 16.92 6.04
C GLU A 110 11.43 18.00 5.23
N LEU A 111 10.16 18.21 5.57
CA LEU A 111 9.29 19.23 4.97
C LEU A 111 8.73 20.25 5.97
N ALA A 112 9.25 20.29 7.20
CA ALA A 112 8.75 21.19 8.25
C ALA A 112 8.82 22.68 7.86
N ASP A 113 9.88 23.10 7.17
CA ASP A 113 10.09 24.50 6.79
C ASP A 113 9.06 24.99 5.76
N ALA A 114 8.52 24.07 4.96
CA ALA A 114 7.50 24.34 3.94
C ALA A 114 6.07 24.03 4.43
N ALA A 115 5.86 23.81 5.74
CA ALA A 115 4.59 23.32 6.28
C ALA A 115 3.36 24.16 5.87
N GLY A 116 3.53 25.48 5.72
CA GLY A 116 2.47 26.41 5.30
C GLY A 116 2.33 26.58 3.78
N SER A 117 3.23 26.02 2.97
CA SER A 117 3.20 26.11 1.51
C SER A 117 2.11 25.21 0.92
N LEU A 118 1.64 25.52 -0.28
CA LEU A 118 0.70 24.67 -1.02
C LEU A 118 1.40 23.43 -1.57
N ALA A 119 0.72 22.29 -1.56
CA ALA A 119 1.27 21.03 -2.05
C ALA A 119 1.71 21.09 -3.53
N ASN A 120 1.00 21.83 -4.37
CA ASN A 120 1.31 21.98 -5.80
C ASN A 120 2.57 22.82 -6.10
N SER A 121 3.02 23.64 -5.15
CA SER A 121 4.24 24.46 -5.28
C SER A 121 5.53 23.68 -5.03
N LEU A 122 5.43 22.47 -4.47
CA LEU A 122 6.59 21.64 -4.16
C LEU A 122 7.20 21.01 -5.41
N PRO A 123 8.53 20.86 -5.47
CA PRO A 123 9.17 19.98 -6.44
C PRO A 123 8.69 18.53 -6.32
N TYR A 124 8.79 17.75 -7.41
CA TYR A 124 8.28 16.38 -7.47
C TYR A 124 8.78 15.48 -6.33
N GLY A 125 10.08 15.52 -6.02
CA GLY A 125 10.65 14.76 -4.89
C GLY A 125 10.01 15.12 -3.54
N HIS A 126 9.75 16.40 -3.30
CA HIS A 126 9.09 16.87 -2.08
C HIS A 126 7.61 16.49 -2.04
N GLN A 127 6.92 16.51 -3.18
CA GLN A 127 5.54 16.01 -3.27
C GLN A 127 5.46 14.52 -2.90
N ARG A 128 6.40 13.69 -3.36
CA ARG A 128 6.46 12.28 -2.98
C ARG A 128 6.69 12.09 -1.48
N ARG A 129 7.58 12.89 -0.88
CA ARG A 129 7.81 12.89 0.59
C ARG A 129 6.54 13.29 1.35
N LEU A 130 5.76 14.25 0.85
CA LEU A 130 4.49 14.64 1.44
C LEU A 130 3.44 13.51 1.37
N GLU A 131 3.38 12.80 0.24
CA GLU A 131 2.50 11.63 0.09
C GLU A 131 2.84 10.54 1.12
N ILE A 132 4.13 10.29 1.33
CA ILE A 132 4.62 9.37 2.38
C ILE A 132 4.25 9.89 3.76
N ALA A 133 4.41 11.18 4.05
CA ALA A 133 4.03 11.76 5.34
C ALA A 133 2.53 11.55 5.63
N ARG A 134 1.66 11.80 4.64
CA ARG A 134 0.23 11.54 4.75
C ARG A 134 -0.08 10.06 4.96
N ALA A 135 0.63 9.16 4.28
CA ALA A 135 0.48 7.73 4.49
C ALA A 135 0.91 7.32 5.90
N LEU A 136 2.04 7.83 6.40
CA LEU A 136 2.52 7.57 7.76
C LEU A 136 1.61 8.15 8.85
N ALA A 137 0.87 9.21 8.54
CA ALA A 137 -0.10 9.81 9.45
C ALA A 137 -1.30 8.89 9.77
N THR A 138 -1.51 7.86 8.95
CA THR A 138 -2.43 6.75 9.24
C THR A 138 -1.86 5.77 10.28
N GLU A 139 -0.64 6.00 10.79
CA GLU A 139 0.09 5.14 11.73
C GLU A 139 0.11 3.65 11.28
N PRO A 140 0.53 3.38 10.04
CA PRO A 140 0.43 2.04 9.46
C PRO A 140 1.46 1.08 10.08
N LYS A 141 1.08 -0.20 10.16
CA LYS A 141 2.01 -1.31 10.43
C LYS A 141 2.73 -1.77 9.16
N LEU A 142 2.10 -1.57 8.01
CA LEU A 142 2.59 -1.92 6.68
C LEU A 142 2.36 -0.77 5.70
N ILE A 143 3.39 -0.37 4.97
CA ILE A 143 3.29 0.58 3.86
C ILE A 143 3.71 -0.09 2.54
N LEU A 144 2.88 0.08 1.50
CA LEU A 144 3.13 -0.38 0.14
C LEU A 144 3.60 0.80 -0.71
N LEU A 145 4.79 0.70 -1.30
CA LEU A 145 5.39 1.70 -2.16
C LEU A 145 5.55 1.14 -3.57
N ASP A 146 4.94 1.82 -4.53
CA ASP A 146 4.86 1.40 -5.94
C ASP A 146 5.74 2.32 -6.80
N GLU A 147 6.92 1.86 -7.19
CA GLU A 147 7.97 2.60 -7.91
C GLU A 147 8.23 4.02 -7.34
N PRO A 148 8.54 4.15 -6.03
CA PRO A 148 8.70 5.44 -5.41
C PRO A 148 9.84 6.29 -5.98
N ALA A 149 10.90 5.68 -6.55
CA ALA A 149 12.06 6.38 -7.11
C ALA A 149 11.90 6.79 -8.59
N ALA A 150 10.82 6.38 -9.26
CA ALA A 150 10.61 6.69 -10.66
C ALA A 150 10.51 8.20 -10.91
N GLY A 151 11.20 8.67 -11.97
CA GLY A 151 11.19 10.08 -12.38
C GLY A 151 11.99 11.04 -11.50
N MET A 152 12.76 10.54 -10.53
CA MET A 152 13.64 11.33 -9.66
C MET A 152 15.08 11.36 -10.18
N ASN A 153 15.82 12.41 -9.83
CA ASN A 153 17.26 12.42 -10.07
C ASN A 153 18.00 11.50 -9.04
N PRO A 154 19.25 11.09 -9.31
CA PRO A 154 19.95 10.14 -8.43
C PRO A 154 20.11 10.60 -6.97
N ALA A 155 20.24 11.90 -6.72
CA ALA A 155 20.34 12.44 -5.37
C ALA A 155 18.99 12.37 -4.63
N GLU A 156 17.90 12.77 -5.30
CA GLU A 156 16.54 12.67 -4.77
C GLU A 156 16.16 11.22 -4.46
N SER A 157 16.47 10.29 -5.37
CA SER A 157 16.25 8.86 -5.15
C SER A 157 17.02 8.36 -3.92
N ALA A 158 18.30 8.74 -3.79
CA ALA A 158 19.10 8.35 -2.63
C ALA A 158 18.53 8.89 -1.31
N ASP A 159 18.02 10.13 -1.30
CA ASP A 159 17.40 10.72 -0.13
C ASP A 159 16.08 10.02 0.23
N LEU A 160 15.25 9.73 -0.77
CA LEU A 160 14.02 8.96 -0.58
C LEU A 160 14.32 7.56 -0.02
N MET A 161 15.38 6.91 -0.49
CA MET A 161 15.82 5.62 0.04
C MET A 161 16.32 5.71 1.48
N ARG A 162 16.95 6.83 1.88
CA ARG A 162 17.27 7.09 3.30
C ARG A 162 15.99 7.26 4.12
N LEU A 163 15.00 7.99 3.61
CA LEU A 163 13.71 8.13 4.29
C LEU A 163 13.01 6.78 4.50
N ILE A 164 12.97 5.93 3.47
CA ILE A 164 12.36 4.59 3.54
C ILE A 164 13.05 3.72 4.60
N ARG A 165 14.38 3.75 4.67
CA ARG A 165 15.12 3.04 5.74
C ARG A 165 14.74 3.56 7.12
N ARG A 166 14.67 4.88 7.32
CA ARG A 166 14.23 5.46 8.60
C ARG A 166 12.80 5.03 8.99
N ILE A 167 11.91 4.85 8.01
CA ILE A 167 10.54 4.36 8.24
C ILE A 167 10.59 2.91 8.75
N ARG A 168 11.36 2.05 8.08
CA ARG A 168 11.58 0.66 8.50
C ARG A 168 12.17 0.60 9.91
N ASP A 169 13.18 1.41 10.20
CA ASP A 169 13.88 1.42 11.49
C ASP A 169 12.98 1.88 12.65
N ARG A 170 11.84 2.54 12.36
CA ARG A 170 10.78 2.85 13.33
C ARG A 170 9.82 1.68 13.59
N GLY A 171 10.02 0.53 12.95
CA GLY A 171 9.19 -0.67 13.10
C GLY A 171 8.02 -0.77 12.12
N VAL A 172 7.97 0.08 11.09
CA VAL A 172 6.96 -0.03 10.02
C VAL A 172 7.44 -1.04 8.97
N THR A 173 6.62 -2.02 8.62
CA THR A 173 6.94 -2.93 7.52
C THR A 173 6.81 -2.19 6.20
N VAL A 174 7.81 -2.29 5.33
CA VAL A 174 7.79 -1.69 3.99
C VAL A 174 7.78 -2.79 2.94
N VAL A 175 6.81 -2.74 2.03
CA VAL A 175 6.83 -3.53 0.80
C VAL A 175 7.02 -2.57 -0.36
N LEU A 176 8.06 -2.83 -1.14
CA LEU A 176 8.50 -1.98 -2.23
C LEU A 176 8.44 -2.76 -3.54
N ILE A 177 7.84 -2.14 -4.56
CA ILE A 177 7.93 -2.59 -5.94
C ILE A 177 8.86 -1.62 -6.66
N GLU A 178 9.98 -2.12 -7.16
CA GLU A 178 10.98 -1.32 -7.87
C GLU A 178 11.67 -2.17 -8.94
N HIS A 179 12.12 -1.50 -10.00
CA HIS A 179 12.89 -2.12 -11.07
C HIS A 179 14.36 -1.64 -11.09
N ASP A 180 14.70 -0.56 -10.38
CA ASP A 180 16.09 -0.14 -10.22
C ASP A 180 16.83 -1.06 -9.24
N MET A 181 17.77 -1.85 -9.76
CA MET A 181 18.54 -2.80 -8.96
C MET A 181 19.45 -2.14 -7.91
N LYS A 182 19.90 -0.90 -8.11
CA LYS A 182 20.68 -0.19 -7.08
C LYS A 182 19.81 0.11 -5.87
N VAL A 183 18.56 0.52 -6.12
CA VAL A 183 17.58 0.79 -5.07
C VAL A 183 17.19 -0.51 -4.36
N VAL A 184 16.71 -1.50 -5.12
CA VAL A 184 16.23 -2.78 -4.56
C VAL A 184 17.29 -3.43 -3.67
N MET A 185 18.54 -3.48 -4.13
CA MET A 185 19.63 -4.09 -3.38
C MET A 185 20.09 -3.28 -2.16
N GLY A 186 19.88 -1.96 -2.17
CA GLY A 186 20.40 -1.06 -1.13
C GLY A 186 19.50 -0.90 0.09
N ILE A 187 18.21 -1.25 -0.01
CA ILE A 187 17.23 -1.02 1.07
C ILE A 187 16.38 -2.22 1.44
N SER A 188 16.43 -3.32 0.67
CA SER A 188 15.59 -4.49 0.93
C SER A 188 16.30 -5.48 1.83
N ASP A 189 15.63 -5.94 2.88
CA ASP A 189 16.13 -7.06 3.71
C ASP A 189 15.87 -8.42 3.03
N ARG A 190 14.80 -8.50 2.23
CA ARG A 190 14.41 -9.65 1.41
C ARG A 190 13.84 -9.18 0.08
N ILE A 191 14.12 -9.93 -0.98
CA ILE A 191 13.67 -9.64 -2.34
C ILE A 191 12.91 -10.85 -2.88
N VAL A 192 11.80 -10.58 -3.56
CA VAL A 192 11.04 -11.56 -4.34
C VAL A 192 11.07 -11.12 -5.80
N VAL A 193 11.51 -11.99 -6.69
CA VAL A 193 11.60 -11.71 -8.12
C VAL A 193 10.48 -12.43 -8.85
N LEU A 194 9.71 -11.67 -9.63
CA LEU A 194 8.58 -12.15 -10.42
C LEU A 194 8.89 -12.01 -11.92
N GLN A 195 8.60 -13.04 -12.70
CA GLN A 195 8.65 -13.02 -14.16
C GLN A 195 7.38 -13.66 -14.71
N HIS A 196 6.67 -12.97 -15.62
CA HIS A 196 5.39 -13.44 -16.18
C HIS A 196 4.37 -13.90 -15.12
N GLY A 197 4.29 -13.16 -14.01
CA GLY A 197 3.37 -13.48 -12.89
C GLY A 197 3.78 -14.68 -12.04
N LYS A 198 4.96 -15.27 -12.26
CA LYS A 198 5.49 -16.40 -11.48
C LYS A 198 6.70 -15.95 -10.67
N LYS A 199 6.81 -16.43 -9.42
CA LYS A 199 8.00 -16.25 -8.60
C LYS A 199 9.15 -17.08 -9.16
N ILE A 200 10.23 -16.42 -9.55
CA ILE A 200 11.44 -17.06 -10.09
C ILE A 200 12.57 -17.15 -9.06
N ALA A 201 12.59 -16.25 -8.07
CA ALA A 201 13.55 -16.29 -6.98
C ALA A 201 13.03 -15.54 -5.74
N GLU A 202 13.60 -15.88 -4.58
CA GLU A 202 13.36 -15.21 -3.31
C GLU A 202 14.60 -15.38 -2.43
N GLY A 203 15.08 -14.30 -1.81
CA GLY A 203 16.32 -14.34 -1.03
C GLY A 203 16.78 -12.97 -0.54
N THR A 204 17.98 -12.91 0.02
CA THR A 204 18.67 -11.64 0.36
C THR A 204 19.16 -10.92 -0.90
N PRO A 205 19.52 -9.62 -0.82
CA PRO A 205 20.17 -8.91 -1.92
C PRO A 205 21.38 -9.64 -2.52
N GLU A 206 22.22 -10.25 -1.68
CA GLU A 206 23.42 -10.98 -2.11
C GLU A 206 23.07 -12.26 -2.89
N GLU A 207 22.07 -13.01 -2.40
CA GLU A 207 21.57 -14.22 -3.05
C GLU A 207 20.93 -13.91 -4.40
N ILE A 208 20.10 -12.87 -4.49
CA ILE A 208 19.46 -12.48 -5.75
C ILE A 208 20.47 -11.93 -6.76
N ARG A 209 21.47 -11.15 -6.32
CA ARG A 209 22.49 -10.58 -7.21
C ARG A 209 23.28 -11.64 -7.96
N THR A 210 23.52 -12.78 -7.32
CA THR A 210 24.31 -13.89 -7.89
C THR A 210 23.45 -15.00 -8.48
N ASN A 211 22.12 -14.86 -8.42
CA ASN A 211 21.19 -15.89 -8.90
C ASN A 211 21.17 -15.91 -10.45
N PRO A 212 21.57 -17.02 -11.10
CA PRO A 212 21.65 -17.11 -12.56
C PRO A 212 20.29 -16.93 -13.25
N VAL A 213 19.18 -17.36 -12.63
CA VAL A 213 17.83 -17.20 -13.18
C VAL A 213 17.42 -15.73 -13.18
N CYS A 214 17.75 -14.99 -12.11
CA CYS A 214 17.51 -13.55 -12.04
C CYS A 214 18.35 -12.77 -13.05
N ILE A 215 19.63 -13.12 -13.18
CA ILE A 215 20.55 -12.48 -14.13
C ILE A 215 20.05 -12.69 -15.56
N ALA A 216 19.66 -13.92 -15.93
CA ALA A 216 19.12 -14.23 -17.25
C ALA A 216 17.81 -13.46 -17.52
N ALA A 217 16.90 -13.45 -16.54
CA ALA A 217 15.64 -12.70 -16.65
C ALA A 217 15.86 -11.18 -16.80
N TYR A 218 16.89 -10.62 -16.15
CA TYR A 218 17.21 -9.19 -16.22
C TYR A 218 17.94 -8.79 -17.52
N LEU A 219 18.86 -9.63 -18.01
CA LEU A 219 19.63 -9.38 -19.23
C LEU A 219 18.85 -9.74 -20.52
N GLY A 220 17.68 -10.37 -20.39
CA GLY A 220 16.87 -10.79 -21.53
C GLY A 220 17.53 -11.91 -22.35
N THR A 221 18.50 -12.63 -21.78
CA THR A 221 19.08 -13.80 -22.43
C THR A 221 18.11 -14.96 -22.32
N GLU A 222 17.71 -15.50 -23.48
CA GLU A 222 16.95 -16.75 -23.55
C GLU A 222 17.72 -17.82 -22.77
N VAL A 223 17.15 -18.28 -21.66
CA VAL A 223 17.61 -19.52 -21.02
C VAL A 223 17.24 -20.61 -22.01
N VAL A 224 18.19 -20.97 -22.87
CA VAL A 224 18.08 -22.13 -23.76
C VAL A 224 17.79 -23.33 -22.85
N HIS A 225 16.55 -23.82 -22.92
CA HIS A 225 16.13 -25.06 -22.28
C HIS A 225 16.77 -26.27 -22.95
#